data_AF-A0A2T5HXB1-F1
#
_entry.id   AF-A0A2T5HXB1-F1
#
_cell.length_a   1.000
_cell.length_b   1.000
_cell.length_c   1.000
_cell.angle_alpha   90.00
_cell.angle_beta   90.00
_cell.angle_gamma   90.00
#
_symmetry.space_group_name_H-M   'P 1'
#
loop_
_entity.id
_entity.type
_entity.pdbx_description
1 polymer ?
#
loop_
_entity_poly.entity_id
_entity_poly.type
_entity_poly.pdbx_seq_one_letter_code
_entity_poly.pdbx_strand_id
1 'polypeptide(L)'
;MELLVWFFLAQQQTNSRIICRWMATPIMVAVFSTGIGLVEAANKSRLGISRNGELVDYLPCGTIPLSTRTAVLMGGGDDVKEAFSWMIAKMTQCGDGSTGRPGNFVVIDNGSDPPDDTYISIVGPVASVVTLIVPDIETANDPALELYIRNAGAIWLTGGDQGRYYNFWKGSLLEQLISKQVRNFKIPIGGTSAGTMVLSEFAYVADPCAITSSKALTDPCSQCVAL
;
A
#
# COMPACT_ATOMS: atom_id res chain seq x y z
N MET A 1 -46.85 21.89 32.28
CA MET A 1 -46.60 20.83 31.29
C MET A 1 -45.29 20.18 31.71
N GLU A 2 -45.42 19.10 32.48
CA GLU A 2 -44.38 18.33 33.21
C GLU A 2 -43.46 17.55 32.23
N LEU A 3 -42.12 17.57 32.35
CA LEU A 3 -41.19 16.87 33.27
C LEU A 3 -40.83 15.41 32.84
N LEU A 4 -39.53 15.10 32.96
CA LEU A 4 -38.86 13.78 33.19
C LEU A 4 -38.41 12.85 32.02
N VAL A 5 -37.07 12.80 31.86
CA VAL A 5 -36.12 11.66 31.82
C VAL A 5 -36.70 10.24 31.99
N TRP A 6 -36.15 9.21 31.29
CA TRP A 6 -35.60 7.93 31.84
C TRP A 6 -35.15 6.93 30.75
N PHE A 7 -34.04 6.24 31.05
CA PHE A 7 -33.41 5.06 30.42
C PHE A 7 -34.29 3.79 30.48
N PHE A 8 -34.10 2.81 29.57
CA PHE A 8 -34.13 1.34 29.82
C PHE A 8 -33.53 0.60 28.59
N LEU A 9 -32.33 0.03 28.66
CA LEU A 9 -32.00 -1.38 28.97
C LEU A 9 -32.72 -2.42 28.08
N ALA A 10 -31.95 -3.02 27.17
CA ALA A 10 -32.31 -4.22 26.42
C ALA A 10 -32.21 -5.46 27.32
N GLN A 11 -33.32 -6.17 27.51
CA GLN A 11 -33.32 -7.52 28.07
C GLN A 11 -33.26 -8.56 26.96
N GLN A 12 -32.27 -9.43 27.10
CA GLN A 12 -32.05 -10.69 26.41
C GLN A 12 -33.21 -11.66 26.69
N GLN A 13 -33.79 -12.27 25.65
CA GLN A 13 -34.79 -13.33 25.82
C GLN A 13 -34.42 -14.59 25.03
N THR A 14 -34.77 -15.71 25.63
CA THR A 14 -34.18 -17.05 25.58
C THR A 14 -34.79 -17.99 24.54
N ASN A 15 -33.98 -18.98 24.14
CA ASN A 15 -34.34 -20.24 23.47
C ASN A 15 -35.67 -20.85 23.93
N SER A 16 -36.49 -21.34 22.99
CA SER A 16 -37.19 -22.64 23.13
C SER A 16 -37.76 -23.16 21.80
N ARG A 17 -37.59 -24.47 21.63
CA ARG A 17 -37.94 -25.32 20.48
C ARG A 17 -39.45 -25.50 20.35
N ILE A 18 -39.99 -25.49 19.12
CA ILE A 18 -41.32 -26.04 18.82
C ILE A 18 -41.25 -26.93 17.57
N ILE A 19 -41.85 -28.12 17.71
CA ILE A 19 -41.85 -29.27 16.82
C ILE A 19 -42.95 -29.13 15.76
N CYS A 20 -42.61 -29.65 14.57
CA CYS A 20 -43.35 -29.71 13.31
C CYS A 20 -44.74 -30.39 13.41
N ARG A 21 -45.76 -29.83 12.72
CA ARG A 21 -46.92 -30.60 12.23
C ARG A 21 -47.34 -30.11 10.84
N TRP A 22 -47.32 -31.04 9.90
CA TRP A 22 -47.53 -30.86 8.46
C TRP A 22 -49.00 -30.60 8.10
N MET A 23 -49.25 -29.67 7.18
CA MET A 23 -50.32 -29.77 6.18
C MET A 23 -49.83 -29.15 4.87
N ALA A 24 -49.78 -29.98 3.82
CA ALA A 24 -49.22 -29.69 2.52
C ALA A 24 -50.21 -28.90 1.64
N THR A 25 -49.71 -27.85 0.99
CA THR A 25 -50.29 -27.25 -0.23
C THR A 25 -49.13 -26.97 -1.19
N PRO A 26 -49.18 -27.42 -2.46
CA PRO A 26 -48.07 -27.23 -3.38
C PRO A 26 -48.12 -25.80 -3.93
N ILE A 27 -47.25 -24.93 -3.42
CA ILE A 27 -46.91 -23.67 -4.09
C ILE A 27 -45.70 -23.96 -4.97
N MET A 28 -45.88 -23.86 -6.28
CA MET A 28 -44.79 -23.83 -7.26
C MET A 28 -43.94 -22.58 -7.01
N VAL A 29 -42.85 -22.71 -6.25
CA VAL A 29 -41.83 -21.68 -6.13
C VAL A 29 -40.89 -21.81 -7.31
N ALA A 30 -40.94 -20.84 -8.22
CA ALA A 30 -39.90 -20.65 -9.22
C ALA A 30 -38.59 -20.30 -8.48
N VAL A 31 -37.65 -21.24 -8.42
CA VAL A 31 -36.31 -21.01 -7.90
C VAL A 31 -35.57 -20.19 -8.94
N PHE A 32 -35.59 -18.86 -8.79
CA PHE A 32 -34.49 -18.05 -9.31
C PHE A 32 -33.28 -18.37 -8.45
N SER A 33 -32.37 -19.18 -8.99
CA SER A 33 -31.03 -19.34 -8.44
C SER A 33 -30.33 -17.99 -8.56
N THR A 34 -30.52 -17.13 -7.58
CA THR A 34 -29.51 -16.12 -7.27
C THR A 34 -28.31 -16.93 -6.83
N GLY A 35 -27.36 -17.10 -7.75
CA GLY A 35 -26.03 -17.56 -7.40
C GLY A 35 -25.47 -16.55 -6.42
N ILE A 36 -25.65 -16.79 -5.12
CA ILE A 36 -24.79 -16.24 -4.10
C ILE A 36 -23.46 -16.93 -4.35
N GLY A 37 -22.70 -16.41 -5.30
CA GLY A 37 -21.27 -16.67 -5.33
C GLY A 37 -20.78 -16.24 -3.96
N LEU A 38 -20.30 -17.19 -3.17
CA LEU A 38 -19.43 -16.87 -2.06
C LEU A 38 -18.30 -16.08 -2.68
N VAL A 39 -18.32 -14.75 -2.48
CA VAL A 39 -17.15 -13.93 -2.72
C VAL A 39 -16.17 -14.41 -1.66
N GLU A 40 -15.31 -15.34 -2.06
CA GLU A 40 -14.18 -15.73 -1.24
C GLU A 40 -13.35 -14.47 -1.09
N ALA A 41 -13.31 -13.93 0.12
CA ALA A 41 -12.49 -12.76 0.42
C ALA A 41 -11.07 -13.09 -0.05
N ALA A 42 -10.57 -12.32 -1.03
CA ALA A 42 -9.26 -12.56 -1.61
C ALA A 42 -8.25 -12.75 -0.46
N ASN A 43 -7.53 -13.86 -0.48
CA ASN A 43 -6.52 -14.12 0.53
C ASN A 43 -5.43 -13.04 0.41
N LYS A 44 -5.50 -12.02 1.27
CA LYS A 44 -4.59 -10.87 1.28
C LYS A 44 -3.14 -11.26 1.61
N SER A 45 -2.88 -12.50 2.00
CA SER A 45 -1.54 -13.01 2.33
C SER A 45 -0.69 -13.43 1.11
N ARG A 46 -1.10 -13.04 -0.10
CA ARG A 46 -0.35 -13.31 -1.34
C ARG A 46 -0.01 -11.99 -2.00
N LEU A 47 1.20 -11.90 -2.55
CA LEU A 47 1.66 -10.72 -3.29
C LEU A 47 0.65 -10.35 -4.38
N GLY A 48 0.01 -9.19 -4.21
CA GLY A 48 -0.88 -8.63 -5.23
C GLY A 48 -0.08 -7.88 -6.28
N ILE A 49 -0.43 -8.05 -7.56
CA ILE A 49 0.31 -7.42 -8.66
C ILE A 49 -0.69 -6.83 -9.66
N SER A 50 -0.57 -5.53 -9.91
CA SER A 50 -1.21 -4.83 -11.02
C SER A 50 -0.13 -4.24 -11.93
N ARG A 51 -0.44 -4.08 -13.22
CA ARG A 51 0.51 -3.52 -14.19
C ARG A 51 -0.15 -2.83 -15.36
N ASN A 52 0.54 -1.82 -15.88
CA ASN A 52 0.28 -1.17 -17.16
C ASN A 52 1.57 -1.19 -17.99
N GLY A 53 1.52 -1.70 -19.23
CA GLY A 53 2.71 -1.91 -20.07
C GLY A 53 3.40 -3.27 -19.87
N GLU A 54 4.53 -3.46 -20.55
CA GLU A 54 5.31 -4.71 -20.51
C GLU A 54 6.54 -4.56 -19.62
N LEU A 55 6.67 -5.46 -18.63
CA LEU A 55 7.83 -5.47 -17.73
C LEU A 55 9.10 -5.73 -18.54
N VAL A 56 10.13 -4.91 -18.30
CA VAL A 56 11.45 -5.09 -18.89
C VAL A 56 12.44 -5.66 -17.88
N ASP A 57 13.41 -6.45 -18.36
CA ASP A 57 14.42 -7.15 -17.55
C ASP A 57 15.73 -6.35 -17.40
N TYR A 58 15.65 -5.03 -17.55
CA TYR A 58 16.80 -4.15 -17.54
C TYR A 58 16.55 -2.88 -16.74
N LEU A 59 17.65 -2.25 -16.30
CA LEU A 59 17.64 -0.88 -15.80
C LEU A 59 17.76 0.13 -16.96
N PRO A 60 17.15 1.33 -16.86
CA PRO A 60 17.21 2.39 -17.88
C PRO A 60 18.61 2.71 -18.43
N CYS A 61 19.62 2.68 -17.54
CA CYS A 61 21.03 2.97 -17.82
C CYS A 61 21.92 1.72 -17.81
N GLY A 62 21.34 0.52 -17.90
CA GLY A 62 22.08 -0.73 -17.78
C GLY A 62 22.77 -0.84 -16.42
N THR A 63 24.09 -1.03 -16.41
CA THR A 63 24.89 -1.14 -15.17
C THR A 63 25.38 0.20 -14.65
N ILE A 64 25.13 1.30 -15.36
CA ILE A 64 25.61 2.65 -15.00
C ILE A 64 24.64 3.26 -13.98
N PRO A 65 25.09 3.65 -12.78
CA PRO A 65 24.25 4.35 -11.82
C PRO A 65 23.81 5.72 -12.35
N LEU A 66 22.65 6.22 -11.89
CA LEU A 66 22.18 7.55 -12.28
C LEU A 66 23.10 8.67 -11.77
N SER A 67 23.03 9.83 -12.41
CA SER A 67 23.87 10.98 -12.10
C SER A 67 23.74 11.46 -10.65
N THR A 68 22.50 11.53 -10.14
CA THR A 68 22.18 12.07 -8.82
C THR A 68 21.23 11.16 -8.06
N ARG A 69 21.37 11.09 -6.73
CA ARG A 69 20.31 10.52 -5.88
C ARG A 69 19.15 11.50 -5.84
N THR A 70 17.94 10.99 -6.08
CA THR A 70 16.73 11.81 -6.14
C THR A 70 15.65 11.22 -5.26
N ALA A 71 14.96 12.10 -4.55
CA ALA A 71 13.84 11.75 -3.71
C ALA A 71 12.65 12.68 -4.00
N VAL A 72 11.44 12.13 -4.03
CA VAL A 72 10.18 12.89 -4.00
C VAL A 72 9.49 12.66 -2.67
N LEU A 73 9.16 13.74 -1.97
CA LEU A 73 8.49 13.72 -0.67
C LEU A 73 7.14 14.43 -0.83
N MET A 74 6.06 13.67 -1.06
CA MET A 74 4.71 14.22 -1.14
C MET A 74 4.01 14.14 0.22
N GLY A 75 3.35 15.22 0.63
CA GLY A 75 2.75 15.36 1.96
C GLY A 75 1.46 14.56 2.18
N GLY A 76 0.94 13.88 1.16
CA GLY A 76 -0.42 13.35 1.14
C GLY A 76 -1.38 14.26 0.37
N GLY A 77 -2.58 13.75 0.07
CA GLY A 77 -3.56 14.41 -0.79
C GLY A 77 -3.50 13.90 -2.23
N ASP A 78 -3.90 14.76 -3.17
CA ASP A 78 -3.99 14.42 -4.58
C ASP A 78 -2.60 14.12 -5.19
N ASP A 79 -2.60 13.26 -6.20
CA ASP A 79 -1.41 12.94 -6.99
C ASP A 79 -0.88 14.17 -7.73
N VAL A 80 0.43 14.43 -7.59
CA VAL A 80 1.10 15.56 -8.23
C VAL A 80 1.77 15.08 -9.52
N LYS A 81 1.14 15.37 -10.66
CA LYS A 81 1.60 14.98 -11.99
C LYS A 81 3.09 15.29 -12.21
N GLU A 82 3.50 16.50 -11.86
CA GLU A 82 4.85 17.00 -12.09
C GLU A 82 5.89 16.19 -11.31
N ALA A 83 5.53 15.63 -10.15
CA ALA A 83 6.41 14.81 -9.33
C ALA A 83 6.69 13.46 -10.01
N PHE A 84 5.66 12.79 -10.51
CA PHE A 84 5.80 11.55 -11.27
C PHE A 84 6.55 11.78 -12.58
N SER A 85 6.17 12.80 -13.36
CA SER A 85 6.88 13.17 -14.59
C SER A 85 8.37 13.45 -14.33
N TRP A 86 8.69 14.12 -13.22
CA TRP A 86 10.07 14.40 -12.83
C TRP A 86 10.84 13.13 -12.47
N MET A 87 10.25 12.19 -11.71
CA MET A 87 10.89 10.90 -11.40
C MET A 87 11.14 10.09 -12.67
N ILE A 88 10.16 10.03 -13.58
CA ILE A 88 10.30 9.36 -14.89
C ILE A 88 11.41 10.02 -15.71
N ALA A 89 11.51 11.35 -15.72
CA ALA A 89 12.61 12.04 -16.41
C ALA A 89 13.98 11.80 -15.75
N LYS A 90 14.02 11.56 -14.44
CA LYS A 90 15.25 11.26 -13.70
C LYS A 90 15.75 9.85 -13.94
N MET A 91 14.87 8.86 -14.11
CA MET A 91 15.26 7.47 -14.28
C MET A 91 16.14 7.23 -15.52
N THR A 92 16.14 8.13 -16.50
CA THR A 92 16.94 8.02 -17.73
C THR A 92 18.22 8.87 -17.72
N GLN A 93 18.55 9.56 -16.63
CA GLN A 93 19.72 10.45 -16.56
C GLN A 93 20.95 9.69 -16.03
N CYS A 94 21.66 9.02 -16.93
CA CYS A 94 22.78 8.16 -16.59
C CYS A 94 24.00 8.95 -16.06
N GLY A 95 24.78 8.32 -15.19
CA GLY A 95 25.92 8.97 -14.53
C GLY A 95 27.10 9.31 -15.45
N ASP A 96 27.14 8.72 -16.63
CA ASP A 96 28.12 9.04 -17.69
C ASP A 96 27.67 10.19 -18.60
N GLY A 97 26.50 10.79 -18.33
CA GLY A 97 25.91 11.85 -19.13
C GLY A 97 25.09 11.37 -20.33
N SER A 98 24.99 10.06 -20.56
CA SER A 98 24.11 9.50 -21.58
C SER A 98 22.64 9.53 -21.16
N THR A 99 21.75 9.48 -22.15
CA THR A 99 20.31 9.32 -21.92
C THR A 99 19.95 7.85 -22.03
N GLY A 100 19.47 7.29 -20.93
CA GLY A 100 18.94 5.92 -20.85
C GLY A 100 17.60 5.77 -21.56
N ARG A 101 17.09 4.54 -21.55
CA ARG A 101 15.80 4.18 -22.15
C ARG A 101 14.67 4.12 -21.09
N PRO A 102 13.39 4.20 -21.50
CA PRO A 102 12.27 3.98 -20.58
C PRO A 102 12.42 2.65 -19.81
N GLY A 103 12.08 2.64 -18.52
CA GLY A 103 12.16 1.45 -17.67
C GLY A 103 10.90 1.22 -16.87
N ASN A 104 10.96 0.30 -15.92
CA ASN A 104 9.84 -0.01 -15.03
C ASN A 104 9.71 1.05 -13.93
N PHE A 105 8.51 1.59 -13.75
CA PHE A 105 8.15 2.41 -12.60
C PHE A 105 7.42 1.51 -11.60
N VAL A 106 8.03 1.24 -10.45
CA VAL A 106 7.49 0.28 -9.48
C VAL A 106 6.81 1.02 -8.33
N VAL A 107 5.51 0.80 -8.16
CA VAL A 107 4.72 1.27 -7.02
C VAL A 107 4.65 0.14 -5.99
N ILE A 108 4.87 0.46 -4.72
CA ILE A 108 4.84 -0.51 -3.62
C ILE A 108 3.81 -0.02 -2.61
N ASP A 109 2.78 -0.83 -2.41
CA ASP A 109 1.63 -0.52 -1.58
C ASP A 109 1.57 -1.43 -0.35
N ASN A 110 1.28 -0.87 0.83
CA ASN A 110 1.23 -1.62 2.08
C ASN A 110 -0.16 -2.24 2.39
N GLY A 111 -0.96 -2.47 1.35
CA GLY A 111 -2.37 -2.84 1.46
C GLY A 111 -3.27 -1.63 1.74
N SER A 112 -2.91 -0.48 1.19
CA SER A 112 -3.70 0.75 1.16
C SER A 112 -4.41 0.87 -0.20
N ASP A 113 -4.67 2.11 -0.66
CA ASP A 113 -5.21 2.38 -1.98
C ASP A 113 -4.09 2.99 -2.84
N PRO A 114 -3.47 2.21 -3.75
CA PRO A 114 -2.38 2.71 -4.59
C PRO A 114 -2.90 3.70 -5.65
N PRO A 115 -2.05 4.61 -6.14
CA PRO A 115 -2.39 5.41 -7.31
C PRO A 115 -2.64 4.50 -8.53
N ASP A 116 -3.53 4.92 -9.43
CA ASP A 116 -3.85 4.17 -10.64
C ASP A 116 -2.59 4.03 -11.53
N ASP A 117 -2.22 2.79 -11.85
CA ASP A 117 -1.10 2.48 -12.76
C ASP A 117 -1.21 3.22 -14.10
N THR A 118 -2.45 3.46 -14.55
CA THR A 118 -2.76 4.20 -15.78
C THR A 118 -2.42 5.68 -15.66
N TYR A 119 -2.59 6.28 -14.48
CA TYR A 119 -2.24 7.68 -14.26
C TYR A 119 -0.73 7.89 -14.42
N ILE A 120 0.10 7.02 -13.81
CA ILE A 120 1.55 7.12 -13.92
C ILE A 120 2.02 6.84 -15.36
N SER A 121 1.39 5.90 -16.08
CA SER A 121 1.82 5.55 -17.44
C SER A 121 1.59 6.65 -18.48
N ILE A 122 0.64 7.57 -18.25
CA ILE A 122 0.35 8.68 -19.18
C ILE A 122 1.13 9.96 -18.90
N VAL A 123 1.80 10.08 -17.75
CA VAL A 123 2.52 11.31 -17.36
C VAL A 123 3.99 11.33 -17.77
N GLY A 124 4.49 10.25 -18.39
CA GLY A 124 5.83 10.22 -18.98
C GLY A 124 6.17 8.88 -19.65
N PRO A 125 7.30 8.81 -20.38
CA PRO A 125 7.70 7.59 -21.08
C PRO A 125 8.24 6.54 -20.11
N VAL A 126 7.45 5.50 -19.85
CA VAL A 126 7.81 4.32 -19.07
C VAL A 126 7.69 3.06 -19.95
N ALA A 127 8.44 2.01 -19.62
CA ALA A 127 8.23 0.69 -20.24
C ALA A 127 7.03 -0.02 -19.60
N SER A 128 6.94 0.06 -18.27
CA SER A 128 5.78 -0.39 -17.51
C SER A 128 5.62 0.43 -16.22
N VAL A 129 4.40 0.41 -15.70
CA VAL A 129 4.09 0.71 -14.29
C VAL A 129 3.66 -0.60 -13.66
N VAL A 130 4.25 -0.96 -12.51
CA VAL A 130 3.89 -2.18 -11.77
C VAL A 130 3.62 -1.82 -10.33
N THR A 131 2.41 -2.12 -9.87
CA THR A 131 2.03 -2.02 -8.47
C THR A 131 2.17 -3.37 -7.79
N LEU A 132 2.93 -3.40 -6.69
CA LEU A 132 3.12 -4.52 -5.79
C LEU A 132 2.39 -4.26 -4.47
N ILE A 133 1.43 -5.10 -4.13
CA ILE A 133 0.66 -5.01 -2.87
C ILE A 133 1.30 -5.95 -1.85
N VAL A 134 1.89 -5.36 -0.81
CA VAL A 134 2.70 -6.01 0.23
C VAL A 134 2.13 -5.69 1.62
N PRO A 135 1.02 -6.32 2.02
CA PRO A 135 0.29 -5.94 3.23
C PRO A 135 0.86 -6.51 4.53
N ASP A 136 1.79 -7.47 4.46
CA ASP A 136 2.30 -8.23 5.61
C ASP A 136 3.78 -8.62 5.46
N ILE A 137 4.35 -9.21 6.53
CA ILE A 137 5.77 -9.58 6.59
C ILE A 137 6.10 -10.77 5.69
N GLU A 138 5.15 -11.68 5.47
CA GLU A 138 5.30 -12.82 4.58
C GLU A 138 5.46 -12.35 3.13
N THR A 139 4.59 -11.47 2.66
CA THR A 139 4.68 -10.87 1.32
C THR A 139 5.92 -9.98 1.19
N ALA A 140 6.32 -9.26 2.24
CA ALA A 140 7.56 -8.46 2.25
C ALA A 140 8.83 -9.32 2.17
N ASN A 141 8.73 -10.62 2.42
CA ASN A 141 9.80 -11.61 2.27
C ASN A 141 9.60 -12.55 1.07
N ASP A 142 8.60 -12.30 0.21
CA ASP A 142 8.36 -13.12 -0.96
C ASP A 142 9.51 -12.96 -1.98
N PRO A 143 10.20 -14.05 -2.38
CA PRO A 143 11.31 -13.98 -3.34
C PRO A 143 10.86 -13.46 -4.72
N ALA A 144 9.57 -13.50 -5.07
CA ALA A 144 9.05 -12.94 -6.31
C ALA A 144 9.30 -11.43 -6.43
N LEU A 145 9.42 -10.70 -5.31
CA LEU A 145 9.75 -9.28 -5.30
C LEU A 145 11.07 -8.95 -6.02
N GLU A 146 12.02 -9.89 -6.02
CA GLU A 146 13.35 -9.69 -6.60
C GLU A 146 13.29 -9.36 -8.09
N LEU A 147 12.41 -10.02 -8.85
CA LEU A 147 12.24 -9.79 -10.29
C LEU A 147 11.84 -8.33 -10.59
N TYR A 148 10.93 -7.79 -9.79
CA TYR A 148 10.38 -6.45 -10.00
C TYR A 148 11.32 -5.37 -9.52
N ILE A 149 11.86 -5.52 -8.30
CA ILE A 149 12.68 -4.47 -7.68
C ILE A 149 14.05 -4.40 -8.35
N ARG A 150 14.63 -5.53 -8.77
CA ARG A 150 15.97 -5.48 -9.41
C ARG A 150 16.01 -4.70 -10.72
N ASN A 151 14.87 -4.62 -11.41
CA ASN A 151 14.73 -3.93 -12.69
C ASN A 151 13.92 -2.63 -12.56
N ALA A 152 13.74 -2.12 -11.34
CA ALA A 152 13.03 -0.86 -11.11
C ALA A 152 13.89 0.31 -11.61
N GLY A 153 13.38 1.08 -12.57
CA GLY A 153 13.97 2.36 -12.97
C GLY A 153 13.68 3.46 -11.97
N ALA A 154 12.53 3.39 -11.29
CA ALA A 154 12.13 4.25 -10.18
C ALA A 154 11.22 3.46 -9.22
N ILE A 155 11.17 3.87 -7.96
CA ILE A 155 10.33 3.26 -6.92
C ILE A 155 9.45 4.33 -6.25
N TRP A 156 8.17 4.02 -6.07
CA TRP A 156 7.18 4.84 -5.38
C TRP A 156 6.56 4.09 -4.21
N LEU A 157 6.50 4.72 -3.03
CA LEU A 157 5.90 4.19 -1.82
C LEU A 157 4.55 4.89 -1.57
N THR A 158 3.46 4.13 -1.50
CA THR A 158 2.12 4.70 -1.35
C THR A 158 1.87 5.26 0.06
N GLY A 159 0.71 5.90 0.25
CA GLY A 159 0.26 6.34 1.56
C GLY A 159 -0.17 5.17 2.46
N GLY A 160 -1.18 5.42 3.30
CA GLY A 160 -1.73 4.42 4.20
C GLY A 160 -1.15 4.49 5.61
N ASP A 161 -0.88 3.33 6.20
CA ASP A 161 -0.54 3.18 7.62
C ASP A 161 0.98 3.04 7.85
N GLN A 162 1.60 4.03 8.49
CA GLN A 162 3.03 3.99 8.83
C GLN A 162 3.41 2.83 9.77
N GLY A 163 2.47 2.35 10.60
CA GLY A 163 2.65 1.18 11.44
C GLY A 163 2.90 -0.09 10.64
N ARG A 164 2.25 -0.24 9.48
CA ARG A 164 2.49 -1.40 8.59
C ARG A 164 3.88 -1.40 7.99
N TYR A 165 4.36 -0.25 7.53
CA TYR A 165 5.74 -0.15 7.07
C TYR A 165 6.73 -0.52 8.18
N TYR A 166 6.53 0.01 9.38
CA TYR A 166 7.40 -0.27 10.52
C TYR A 166 7.37 -1.75 10.94
N ASN A 167 6.17 -2.34 11.05
CA ASN A 167 5.98 -3.70 11.56
C ASN A 167 6.30 -4.78 10.53
N PHE A 168 6.08 -4.53 9.24
CA PHE A 168 6.16 -5.56 8.20
C PHE A 168 7.32 -5.38 7.23
N TRP A 169 7.80 -4.17 6.98
CA TRP A 169 8.83 -3.96 5.96
C TRP A 169 10.23 -3.79 6.56
N LYS A 170 10.34 -3.28 7.78
CA LYS A 170 11.63 -3.12 8.47
C LYS A 170 12.33 -4.48 8.64
N GLY A 171 13.57 -4.58 8.16
CA GLY A 171 14.39 -5.79 8.19
C GLY A 171 14.02 -6.85 7.14
N SER A 172 12.98 -6.63 6.33
CA SER A 172 12.50 -7.61 5.34
C SER A 172 13.37 -7.65 4.07
N LEU A 173 13.13 -8.66 3.22
CA LEU A 173 13.72 -8.72 1.89
C LEU A 173 13.36 -7.48 1.05
N LEU A 174 12.11 -7.01 1.12
CA LEU A 174 11.64 -5.82 0.41
C LEU A 174 12.50 -4.59 0.71
N GLU A 175 12.71 -4.26 1.99
CA GLU A 175 13.54 -3.12 2.41
C GLU A 175 14.98 -3.26 1.88
N GLN A 176 15.54 -4.48 1.97
CA GLN A 176 16.90 -4.76 1.50
C GLN A 176 17.02 -4.58 -0.02
N LEU A 177 16.03 -5.04 -0.80
CA LEU A 177 16.02 -4.90 -2.26
C LEU A 177 15.91 -3.43 -2.67
N ILE A 178 14.98 -2.67 -2.09
CA ILE A 178 14.82 -1.23 -2.34
C ILE A 178 16.12 -0.49 -1.99
N SER A 179 16.65 -0.73 -0.79
CA SER A 179 17.89 -0.12 -0.30
C SER A 179 19.08 -0.39 -1.22
N LYS A 180 19.20 -1.62 -1.73
CA LYS A 180 20.26 -1.99 -2.69
C LYS A 180 20.11 -1.22 -4.00
N GLN A 181 18.90 -1.08 -4.52
CA GLN A 181 18.67 -0.35 -5.78
C GLN A 181 19.01 1.14 -5.64
N VAL A 182 18.48 1.80 -4.61
CA VAL A 182 18.76 3.22 -4.35
C VAL A 182 20.25 3.45 -4.08
N ARG A 183 20.92 2.54 -3.35
CA ARG A 183 22.34 2.66 -3.03
C ARG A 183 23.24 2.46 -4.25
N ASN A 184 23.00 1.41 -5.02
CA ASN A 184 23.91 0.96 -6.08
C ASN A 184 23.66 1.69 -7.40
N PHE A 185 22.40 1.91 -7.76
CA PHE A 185 22.01 2.50 -9.05
C PHE A 185 21.48 3.92 -8.94
N LYS A 186 21.26 4.43 -7.71
CA LYS A 186 20.74 5.78 -7.45
C LYS A 186 19.40 6.04 -8.13
N ILE A 187 18.59 4.99 -8.32
CA ILE A 187 17.26 5.13 -8.91
C ILE A 187 16.41 6.14 -8.10
N PRO A 188 15.52 6.90 -8.75
CA PRO A 188 14.63 7.79 -8.03
C PRO A 188 13.74 6.99 -7.09
N ILE A 189 13.63 7.45 -5.86
CA ILE A 189 12.67 6.94 -4.89
C ILE A 189 11.71 8.06 -4.51
N GLY A 190 10.47 7.74 -4.22
CA GLY A 190 9.53 8.73 -3.72
C GLY A 190 8.41 8.10 -2.92
N GLY A 191 7.61 8.93 -2.28
CA GLY A 191 6.38 8.48 -1.68
C GLY A 191 5.42 9.61 -1.35
N THR A 192 4.26 9.23 -0.83
CA THR A 192 3.23 10.15 -0.34
C THR A 192 2.79 9.77 1.07
N SER A 193 2.53 10.76 1.94
CA SER A 193 2.05 10.53 3.31
C SER A 193 2.96 9.53 4.07
N ALA A 194 2.44 8.39 4.54
CA ALA A 194 3.21 7.34 5.20
C ALA A 194 4.44 6.88 4.38
N GLY A 195 4.30 6.73 3.06
CA GLY A 195 5.41 6.38 2.15
C GLY A 195 6.52 7.41 2.14
N THR A 196 6.22 8.70 2.33
CA THR A 196 7.22 9.76 2.51
C THR A 196 7.94 9.63 3.85
N MET A 197 7.20 9.36 4.92
CA MET A 197 7.75 9.31 6.28
C MET A 197 8.81 8.22 6.43
N VAL A 198 8.62 7.07 5.78
CA VAL A 198 9.52 5.92 5.90
C VAL A 198 10.81 6.03 5.09
N LEU A 199 10.97 7.09 4.29
CA LEU A 199 12.22 7.42 3.62
C LEU A 199 13.25 8.09 4.55
N SER A 200 12.81 8.49 5.75
CA SER A 200 13.65 9.14 6.75
C SER A 200 14.33 8.13 7.68
N GLU A 201 15.44 8.55 8.30
CA GLU A 201 16.10 7.75 9.35
C GLU A 201 15.23 7.61 10.61
N PHE A 202 14.41 8.63 10.90
CA PHE A 202 13.51 8.70 12.04
C PHE A 202 12.10 9.05 11.58
N ALA A 203 11.18 8.11 11.70
CA ALA A 203 9.78 8.30 11.36
C ALA A 203 8.91 8.25 12.61
N TYR A 204 7.96 9.19 12.74
CA TYR A 204 6.90 9.06 13.73
C TYR A 204 5.96 7.93 13.32
N VAL A 205 5.89 6.88 14.14
CA VAL A 205 4.99 5.74 13.93
C VAL A 205 3.90 5.79 14.99
N ALA A 206 2.65 5.94 14.55
CA ALA A 206 1.50 6.02 15.45
C ALA A 206 0.96 4.61 15.79
N ASP A 207 1.84 3.73 16.27
CA ASP A 207 1.52 2.34 16.61
C ASP A 207 1.85 2.08 18.10
N PRO A 208 0.91 1.55 18.92
CA PRO A 208 -0.43 1.09 18.56
C PRO A 208 -1.48 2.20 18.40
N CYS A 209 -1.15 3.45 18.72
CA CYS A 209 -2.10 4.57 18.70
C CYS A 209 -1.40 5.93 18.61
N ALA A 210 -2.10 6.91 18.03
CA ALA A 210 -1.73 8.31 18.11
C ALA A 210 -2.19 8.96 19.43
N ILE A 211 -1.46 9.96 19.91
CA ILE A 211 -1.83 10.75 21.08
C ILE A 211 -1.73 12.25 20.78
N THR A 212 -2.65 13.04 21.32
CA THR A 212 -2.58 14.51 21.24
C THR A 212 -1.69 15.05 22.35
N SER A 213 -1.09 16.24 22.15
CA SER A 213 -0.24 16.87 23.17
C SER A 213 -0.96 17.03 24.52
N SER A 214 -2.25 17.39 24.50
CA SER A 214 -3.04 17.52 25.73
C SER A 214 -3.18 16.19 26.49
N LYS A 215 -3.38 15.06 25.80
CA LYS A 215 -3.50 13.74 26.41
C LYS A 215 -2.14 13.23 26.89
N ALA A 216 -1.08 13.44 26.12
CA ALA A 216 0.28 13.06 26.50
C ALA A 216 0.77 13.82 27.74
N LEU A 217 0.39 15.09 27.91
CA LEU A 217 0.72 15.86 29.12
C LEU A 217 0.00 15.35 30.37
N THR A 218 -1.23 14.84 30.23
CA THR A 218 -2.00 14.29 31.36
C THR A 218 -1.62 12.86 31.70
N ASP A 219 -1.12 12.09 30.73
CA ASP A 219 -0.63 10.72 30.90
C ASP A 219 0.66 10.50 30.07
N PRO A 220 1.82 10.98 30.56
CA PRO A 220 3.09 10.85 29.85
C PRO A 220 3.59 9.41 29.72
N CYS A 221 3.02 8.48 30.49
CA CYS A 221 3.37 7.05 30.46
C CYS A 221 2.41 6.24 29.59
N SER A 222 1.49 6.89 28.87
CA SER A 222 0.59 6.21 27.94
C SER A 222 1.35 5.42 26.89
N GLN A 223 0.87 4.21 26.58
CA GLN A 223 1.40 3.39 25.49
C GLN A 223 1.27 4.05 24.10
N CYS A 224 0.50 5.14 23.98
CA CYS A 224 0.36 5.91 22.74
C CYS A 224 1.41 7.03 22.60
N VAL A 225 2.29 7.23 23.59
CA VAL A 225 3.42 8.16 23.46
C VAL A 225 4.54 7.46 22.68
N ALA A 226 4.80 7.93 21.45
CA ALA A 226 5.93 7.47 20.65
C ALA A 226 7.26 8.02 21.21
N LEU A 227 8.30 7.18 21.22
CA LEU A 227 9.66 7.50 21.67
C LEU A 227 10.62 7.66 20.49
#